data_AF-A0A351UN92-F1
#
_entry.id   AF-A0A351UN92-F1
#
_cell.length_a   1.000
_cell.length_b   1.000
_cell.length_c   1.000
_cell.angle_alpha   90.00
_cell.angle_beta   90.00
_cell.angle_gamma   90.00
#
_symmetry.space_group_name_H-M   'P 1'
#
loop_
_entity.id
_entity.type
_entity.pdbx_description
1 polymer ?
#
loop_
_entity_poly.entity_id
_entity_poly.type
_entity_poly.pdbx_seq_one_letter_code
_entity_poly.pdbx_strand_id
1 'polypeptide(L)'
;MLAAAVFACLAPGLAAQAQKKPAPQGFLVPVEHSGKSVPLVKLLAPAPGAVLPNSNLARTITVAWEFTWAPVPGAELYQLVVMGKRATIPLVSVLTGSATHRTGETFRDGAIQLELAPQPFTHREDLNGYIAEPNRFGWRWGVRAKVNGAWGAYGEQRVFDVAPLHPSPSAKEKAARK
;
A
#
# COMPACT_ATOMS: atom_id res chain seq x y z
N MET A 1 37.49 -63.52 -2.93
CA MET A 1 36.36 -62.67 -2.54
C MET A 1 36.72 -61.23 -2.93
N LEU A 2 36.46 -60.80 -4.17
CA LEU A 2 35.30 -59.97 -4.64
C LEU A 2 35.09 -58.70 -3.79
N ALA A 3 35.40 -57.51 -4.33
CA ALA A 3 34.51 -56.57 -5.07
C ALA A 3 33.75 -55.64 -4.09
N ALA A 4 33.44 -54.35 -4.30
CA ALA A 4 33.48 -53.42 -5.42
C ALA A 4 33.38 -51.98 -4.85
N ALA A 5 33.68 -50.97 -5.67
CA ALA A 5 33.31 -49.58 -5.41
C ALA A 5 31.79 -49.36 -5.52
N VAL A 6 31.21 -48.49 -4.69
CA VAL A 6 29.87 -47.90 -4.94
C VAL A 6 29.90 -46.40 -4.63
N PHE A 7 29.62 -45.63 -5.68
CA PHE A 7 29.23 -44.23 -5.67
C PHE A 7 27.96 -44.03 -4.82
N ALA A 8 27.98 -43.06 -3.91
CA ALA A 8 26.75 -42.47 -3.38
C ALA A 8 26.77 -40.96 -3.63
N CYS A 9 25.95 -40.57 -4.60
CA CYS A 9 25.54 -39.20 -4.90
C CYS A 9 25.00 -38.52 -3.63
N LEU A 10 25.56 -37.38 -3.24
CA LEU A 10 24.93 -36.43 -2.33
C LEU A 10 24.97 -35.07 -2.98
N ALA A 11 23.85 -34.72 -3.60
CA ALA A 11 23.59 -33.36 -4.04
C ALA A 11 23.70 -32.41 -2.84
N PRO A 12 24.49 -31.32 -2.90
CA PRO A 12 24.33 -30.25 -1.93
C PRO A 12 22.92 -29.69 -2.09
N GLY A 13 22.20 -29.75 -0.98
CA GLY A 13 20.80 -29.40 -0.86
C GLY A 13 20.48 -28.07 -1.50
N LEU A 14 19.27 -28.04 -2.07
CA LEU A 14 18.50 -26.85 -2.41
C LEU A 14 18.44 -25.99 -1.15
N ALA A 15 19.44 -25.11 -0.98
CA ALA A 15 19.40 -24.08 0.03
C ALA A 15 18.16 -23.25 -0.30
N ALA A 16 17.11 -23.44 0.51
CA ALA A 16 15.98 -22.56 0.57
C ALA A 16 16.56 -21.15 0.65
N GLN A 17 16.48 -20.41 -0.46
CA GLN A 17 16.83 -19.01 -0.46
C GLN A 17 15.83 -18.37 0.49
N ALA A 18 16.25 -18.21 1.74
CA ALA A 18 15.67 -17.27 2.65
C ALA A 18 15.63 -15.96 1.87
N GLN A 19 14.44 -15.60 1.38
CA GLN A 19 14.18 -14.30 0.82
C GLN A 19 14.46 -13.34 1.95
N LYS A 20 15.70 -12.86 2.00
CA LYS A 20 16.17 -11.84 2.91
C LYS A 20 15.20 -10.69 2.69
N LYS A 21 14.27 -10.49 3.64
CA LYS A 21 13.24 -9.45 3.57
C LYS A 21 13.95 -8.18 3.11
N PRO A 22 13.73 -7.72 1.86
CA PRO A 22 14.48 -6.57 1.39
C PRO A 22 14.16 -5.45 2.36
N ALA A 23 15.20 -4.78 2.88
CA ALA A 23 15.02 -3.50 3.53
C ALA A 23 14.13 -2.62 2.61
N PRO A 24 13.33 -1.68 3.14
CA PRO A 24 12.60 -0.73 2.32
C PRO A 24 13.61 0.17 1.59
N GLN A 25 14.18 -0.36 0.52
CA GLN A 25 15.04 0.31 -0.43
C GLN A 25 14.18 1.41 -1.03
N GLY A 26 14.71 2.62 -0.96
CA GLY A 26 13.93 3.84 -0.86
C GLY A 26 12.90 4.04 -1.96
N PHE A 27 12.04 5.01 -1.68
CA PHE A 27 11.19 5.79 -2.59
C PHE A 27 11.88 6.32 -3.88
N LEU A 28 13.11 5.92 -4.15
CA LEU A 28 14.07 6.36 -5.17
C LEU A 28 14.80 5.05 -5.53
N VAL A 29 14.49 4.31 -6.60
CA VAL A 29 14.98 4.46 -7.99
C VAL A 29 14.14 3.48 -8.85
N PRO A 30 13.85 3.75 -10.14
CA PRO A 30 13.30 2.74 -11.05
C PRO A 30 14.28 1.57 -11.17
N VAL A 31 13.88 0.36 -10.78
CA VAL A 31 14.62 -0.86 -11.13
C VAL A 31 14.04 -1.36 -12.45
N GLU A 32 14.72 -1.08 -13.55
CA GLU A 32 14.38 -1.68 -14.84
C GLU A 32 14.67 -3.19 -14.78
N HIS A 33 13.62 -4.00 -14.85
CA HIS A 33 13.75 -5.45 -15.05
C HIS A 33 13.52 -5.77 -16.53
N SER A 34 14.61 -6.23 -17.18
CA SER A 34 14.56 -7.15 -18.32
C SER A 34 13.56 -6.82 -19.44
N GLY A 35 13.59 -5.58 -19.95
CA GLY A 35 13.07 -5.22 -21.28
C GLY A 35 11.55 -5.25 -21.45
N LYS A 36 10.77 -5.55 -20.40
CA LYS A 36 9.30 -5.39 -20.37
C LYS A 36 8.93 -4.43 -19.25
N SER A 37 8.65 -3.19 -19.60
CA SER A 37 8.23 -2.16 -18.65
C SER A 37 6.87 -2.52 -18.05
N VAL A 38 6.81 -2.68 -16.72
CA VAL A 38 5.55 -2.80 -16.00
C VAL A 38 4.81 -1.46 -16.10
N PRO A 39 3.53 -1.42 -16.51
CA PRO A 39 2.79 -0.17 -16.61
C PRO A 39 2.77 0.60 -15.29
N LEU A 40 2.92 1.92 -15.36
CA LEU A 40 2.86 2.78 -14.18
C LEU A 40 1.44 2.81 -13.61
N VAL A 41 1.34 2.72 -12.29
CA VAL A 41 0.06 2.80 -11.58
C VAL A 41 -0.43 4.25 -11.59
N LYS A 42 -1.67 4.47 -12.06
CA LYS A 42 -2.32 5.79 -12.03
C LYS A 42 -2.98 6.02 -10.67
N LEU A 43 -2.57 7.05 -9.96
CA LEU A 43 -3.16 7.44 -8.69
C LEU A 43 -4.49 8.19 -8.93
N LEU A 44 -5.50 7.95 -8.09
CA LEU A 44 -6.84 8.55 -8.22
C LEU A 44 -7.17 9.43 -7.02
N ALA A 45 -7.11 8.90 -5.80
CA ALA A 45 -7.37 9.64 -4.56
C ALA A 45 -6.32 9.30 -3.49
N PRO A 46 -5.95 10.25 -2.61
CA PRO A 46 -6.37 11.64 -2.61
C PRO A 46 -5.87 12.43 -3.83
N ALA A 47 -6.53 13.55 -4.10
CA ALA A 47 -6.07 14.51 -5.11
C ALA A 47 -4.69 15.08 -4.70
N PRO A 48 -3.84 15.49 -5.66
CA PRO A 48 -2.62 16.22 -5.34
C PRO A 48 -2.92 17.44 -4.47
N GLY A 49 -2.18 17.61 -3.37
CA GLY A 49 -2.35 18.72 -2.43
C GLY A 49 -3.54 18.59 -1.47
N ALA A 50 -4.21 17.44 -1.42
CA ALA A 50 -5.28 17.22 -0.46
C ALA A 50 -4.82 17.38 1.01
N VAL A 51 -5.78 17.68 1.88
CA VAL A 51 -5.57 17.73 3.33
C VAL A 51 -6.36 16.60 3.98
N LEU A 52 -5.67 15.61 4.54
CA LEU A 52 -6.28 14.42 5.16
C LEU A 52 -6.53 14.63 6.65
N PRO A 53 -7.57 13.99 7.24
CA PRO A 53 -7.94 14.20 8.64
C PRO A 53 -6.85 13.73 9.62
N ASN A 54 -6.81 14.36 10.79
CA ASN A 54 -5.89 14.04 11.87
C ASN A 54 -6.69 13.76 13.14
N SER A 55 -6.16 12.93 14.05
CA SER A 55 -6.83 12.68 15.33
C SER A 55 -6.74 13.90 16.28
N ASN A 56 -7.17 13.72 17.53
CA ASN A 56 -6.92 14.67 18.62
C ASN A 56 -5.80 14.17 19.54
N LEU A 57 -5.31 15.04 20.43
CA LEU A 57 -4.25 14.68 21.41
C LEU A 57 -4.65 13.49 22.29
N ALA A 58 -5.93 13.39 22.63
CA ALA A 58 -6.47 12.31 23.46
C ALA A 58 -6.69 11.00 22.69
N ARG A 59 -6.49 10.99 21.36
CA ARG A 59 -6.70 9.83 20.46
C ARG A 59 -8.10 9.22 20.56
N THR A 60 -9.10 10.05 20.87
CA THR A 60 -10.50 9.62 21.01
C THR A 60 -11.28 9.73 19.70
N ILE A 61 -10.66 10.34 18.67
CA ILE A 61 -11.24 10.44 17.34
C ILE A 61 -10.46 9.50 16.43
N THR A 62 -11.11 8.43 16.00
CA THR A 62 -10.56 7.56 14.95
C THR A 62 -10.71 8.27 13.61
N VAL A 63 -9.59 8.45 12.92
CA VAL A 63 -9.56 8.98 11.56
C VAL A 63 -8.98 7.92 10.63
N ALA A 64 -9.40 7.95 9.38
CA ALA A 64 -8.90 7.06 8.35
C ALA A 64 -8.44 7.82 7.13
N TRP A 65 -7.37 7.35 6.52
CA TRP A 65 -6.89 7.82 5.23
C TRP A 65 -7.24 6.80 4.16
N GLU A 66 -7.76 7.26 3.03
CA GLU A 66 -8.12 6.40 1.91
C GLU A 66 -7.27 6.75 0.70
N PHE A 67 -6.66 5.70 0.12
CA PHE A 67 -5.80 5.79 -1.04
C PHE A 67 -6.38 4.93 -2.14
N THR A 68 -6.64 5.54 -3.29
CA THR A 68 -7.30 4.92 -4.43
C THR A 68 -6.44 5.02 -5.67
N TRP A 69 -6.28 3.91 -6.40
CA TRP A 69 -5.52 3.86 -7.65
C TRP A 69 -6.21 3.01 -8.72
N ALA A 70 -5.86 3.29 -9.98
CA ALA A 70 -6.38 2.55 -11.11
C ALA A 70 -5.72 1.15 -11.21
N PRO A 71 -6.47 0.14 -11.65
CA PRO A 71 -5.94 -1.19 -11.91
C PRO A 71 -4.94 -1.18 -13.06
N VAL A 72 -3.86 -1.94 -12.90
CA VAL A 72 -2.88 -2.26 -13.95
C VAL A 72 -3.20 -3.66 -14.50
N PRO A 73 -3.42 -3.82 -15.82
CA PRO A 73 -3.65 -5.12 -16.44
C PRO A 73 -2.51 -6.11 -16.14
N GLY A 74 -2.87 -7.32 -15.71
CA GLY A 74 -1.91 -8.37 -15.36
C GLY A 74 -1.19 -8.17 -14.03
N ALA A 75 -1.59 -7.18 -13.21
CA ALA A 75 -1.03 -7.00 -11.88
C ALA A 75 -1.47 -8.11 -10.92
N GLU A 76 -0.50 -8.80 -10.35
CA GLU A 76 -0.68 -9.82 -9.32
C GLU A 76 -0.83 -9.19 -7.94
N LEU A 77 -0.04 -8.15 -7.67
CA LEU A 77 0.04 -7.45 -6.39
C LEU A 77 0.30 -5.96 -6.60
N TYR A 78 -0.06 -5.17 -5.59
CA TYR A 78 0.39 -3.78 -5.44
C TYR A 78 1.17 -3.61 -4.15
N GLN A 79 2.11 -2.68 -4.15
CA GLN A 79 2.69 -2.13 -2.94
C GLN A 79 2.29 -0.66 -2.81
N LEU A 80 1.52 -0.34 -1.77
CA LEU A 80 1.25 1.03 -1.36
C LEU A 80 2.28 1.46 -0.33
N VAL A 81 2.86 2.64 -0.51
CA VAL A 81 3.69 3.27 0.51
C VAL A 81 3.23 4.69 0.78
N VAL A 82 3.12 5.03 2.07
CA VAL A 82 2.80 6.38 2.58
C VAL A 82 3.88 6.80 3.56
N MET A 83 4.52 7.94 3.31
CA MET A 83 5.72 8.36 4.02
C MET A 83 5.72 9.86 4.29
N GLY A 84 5.91 10.23 5.55
CA GLY A 84 6.08 11.63 5.95
C GLY A 84 7.35 12.22 5.34
N LYS A 85 7.35 13.54 5.08
CA LYS A 85 8.48 14.25 4.44
C LYS A 85 9.83 13.99 5.10
N ARG A 86 9.83 13.92 6.43
CA ARG A 86 11.02 13.76 7.28
C ARG A 86 11.22 12.33 7.79
N ALA A 87 10.31 11.41 7.43
CA ALA A 87 10.36 10.04 7.90
C ALA A 87 11.44 9.27 7.15
N THR A 88 12.14 8.37 7.85
CA THR A 88 13.05 7.37 7.25
C THR A 88 12.39 6.00 7.14
N ILE A 89 11.28 5.79 7.85
CA ILE A 89 10.45 4.59 7.83
C ILE A 89 9.05 5.01 7.38
N PRO A 90 8.44 4.33 6.40
CA PRO A 90 7.09 4.66 5.96
C PRO A 90 6.08 4.36 7.06
N LEU A 91 5.03 5.19 7.14
CA LEU A 91 3.90 4.93 8.04
C LEU A 91 3.10 3.73 7.53
N VAL A 92 2.85 3.69 6.23
CA VAL A 92 2.17 2.59 5.54
C VAL A 92 3.14 1.99 4.53
N SER A 93 3.34 0.68 4.57
CA SER A 93 4.03 -0.09 3.54
C SER A 93 3.37 -1.46 3.44
N VAL A 94 2.30 -1.53 2.65
CA VAL A 94 1.44 -2.71 2.58
C VAL A 94 1.52 -3.35 1.20
N LEU A 95 1.50 -4.68 1.19
CA LEU A 95 1.26 -5.46 -0.03
C LEU A 95 -0.21 -5.82 -0.04
N THR A 96 -0.90 -5.47 -1.12
CA THR A 96 -2.32 -5.81 -1.30
C THR A 96 -2.51 -6.51 -2.64
N GLY A 97 -3.30 -7.59 -2.63
CA GLY A 97 -3.65 -8.31 -3.84
C GLY A 97 -4.71 -7.58 -4.66
N SER A 98 -4.91 -8.03 -5.89
CA SER A 98 -5.91 -7.50 -6.84
C SER A 98 -7.37 -7.73 -6.42
N ALA A 99 -7.69 -8.08 -5.16
CA ALA A 99 -9.07 -8.39 -4.77
C ALA A 99 -9.45 -7.86 -3.39
N THR A 100 -9.90 -6.61 -3.36
CA THR A 100 -11.08 -6.26 -2.59
C THR A 100 -12.22 -5.96 -3.57
N HIS A 101 -12.56 -6.97 -4.39
CA HIS A 101 -13.87 -6.98 -5.03
C HIS A 101 -14.89 -7.11 -3.89
N ARG A 102 -15.47 -6.00 -3.43
CA ARG A 102 -16.81 -6.07 -2.86
C ARG A 102 -17.71 -6.35 -4.05
N THR A 103 -17.95 -7.62 -4.33
CA THR A 103 -18.95 -8.04 -5.30
C THR A 103 -20.29 -7.56 -4.77
N GLY A 104 -20.68 -6.34 -5.14
CA GLY A 104 -22.05 -5.91 -5.09
C GLY A 104 -22.75 -6.55 -6.28
N GLU A 105 -23.05 -7.84 -6.19
CA GLU A 105 -23.97 -8.48 -7.12
C GLU A 105 -25.30 -7.76 -7.01
N THR A 106 -25.63 -6.92 -7.99
CA THR A 106 -27.02 -6.56 -8.26
C THR A 106 -27.36 -7.14 -9.61
N PHE A 107 -27.90 -8.36 -9.57
CA PHE A 107 -28.64 -8.93 -10.68
C PHE A 107 -29.88 -8.05 -10.91
N ARG A 108 -29.89 -7.28 -11.99
CA ARG A 108 -31.13 -6.87 -12.64
C ARG A 108 -31.07 -7.42 -14.06
N ASP A 109 -32.06 -8.24 -14.38
CA ASP A 109 -32.50 -8.56 -15.74
C ASP A 109 -31.57 -9.41 -16.63
N GLY A 110 -30.90 -10.41 -16.06
CA GLY A 110 -30.44 -11.60 -16.80
C GLY A 110 -29.40 -11.38 -17.90
N ALA A 111 -28.88 -10.17 -18.07
CA ALA A 111 -27.78 -9.86 -18.98
C ALA A 111 -26.48 -9.74 -18.18
N ILE A 112 -25.57 -10.68 -18.40
CA ILE A 112 -24.16 -10.50 -18.02
C ILE A 112 -23.61 -9.42 -18.94
N GLN A 113 -23.64 -8.17 -18.51
CA GLN A 113 -22.92 -7.13 -19.22
C GLN A 113 -21.44 -7.31 -18.90
N LEU A 114 -20.77 -8.10 -19.76
CA LEU A 114 -19.35 -8.44 -19.72
C LEU A 114 -18.50 -7.22 -20.13
N GLU A 115 -18.66 -6.11 -19.42
CA GLU A 115 -17.71 -5.00 -19.48
C GLU A 115 -17.67 -4.30 -18.13
N LEU A 116 -17.27 -5.03 -17.08
CA LEU A 116 -16.77 -4.37 -15.88
C LEU A 116 -15.43 -3.74 -16.27
N ALA A 117 -15.44 -2.45 -16.62
CA ALA A 117 -14.25 -1.64 -16.53
C ALA A 117 -13.61 -1.93 -15.15
N PRO A 118 -12.32 -2.27 -15.11
CA PRO A 118 -11.71 -2.75 -13.89
C PRO A 118 -11.82 -1.63 -12.84
N GLN A 119 -12.43 -1.95 -11.70
CA GLN A 119 -12.76 -0.99 -10.66
C GLN A 119 -11.50 -0.48 -9.97
N PRO A 120 -11.50 0.76 -9.44
CA PRO A 120 -10.36 1.28 -8.71
C PRO A 120 -10.13 0.50 -7.41
N PHE A 121 -8.87 0.30 -7.06
CA PHE A 121 -8.48 -0.26 -5.76
C PHE A 121 -8.51 0.82 -4.70
N THR A 122 -8.96 0.49 -3.50
CA THR A 122 -8.91 1.39 -2.35
C THR A 122 -8.27 0.69 -1.15
N HIS A 123 -7.26 1.34 -0.57
CA HIS A 123 -6.71 0.98 0.75
C HIS A 123 -7.16 2.02 1.76
N ARG A 124 -7.72 1.55 2.88
CA ARG A 124 -8.07 2.38 4.03
C ARG A 124 -7.07 2.11 5.15
N GLU A 125 -6.44 3.17 5.63
CA GLU A 125 -5.55 3.14 6.79
C GLU A 125 -6.23 3.84 7.96
N ASP A 126 -6.68 3.07 8.95
CA ASP A 126 -7.17 3.63 10.21
C ASP A 126 -5.97 4.01 11.10
N LEU A 127 -5.86 5.29 11.45
CA LEU A 127 -4.73 5.79 12.23
C LEU A 127 -4.94 5.56 13.72
N ASN A 128 -4.02 4.82 14.34
CA ASN A 128 -3.98 4.62 15.80
C ASN A 128 -3.23 5.75 16.56
N GLY A 129 -3.29 6.98 16.05
CA GLY A 129 -2.52 8.09 16.60
C GLY A 129 -2.79 9.43 15.94
N TYR A 130 -1.96 10.41 16.26
CA TYR A 130 -2.03 11.74 15.68
C TYR A 130 -0.69 12.12 15.04
N ILE A 131 -0.75 12.99 14.04
CA ILE A 131 0.44 13.57 13.41
C ILE A 131 0.73 14.92 14.08
N ALA A 132 1.90 15.02 14.72
CA ALA A 132 2.34 16.24 15.38
C ALA A 132 2.55 17.39 14.38
N GLU A 133 2.34 18.62 14.83
CA GLU A 133 2.34 19.82 13.99
C GLU A 133 3.53 19.91 13.01
N PRO A 134 4.81 19.73 13.45
CA PRO A 134 5.95 19.86 12.54
C PRO A 134 6.03 18.78 11.46
N ASN A 135 5.22 17.71 11.59
CA ASN A 135 5.22 16.55 10.71
C ASN A 135 3.98 16.50 9.81
N ARG A 136 3.10 17.51 9.83
CA ARG A 136 1.85 17.49 9.06
C ARG A 136 2.02 17.71 7.56
N PHE A 137 3.16 18.25 7.13
CA PHE A 137 3.29 18.80 5.78
C PHE A 137 4.19 17.95 4.87
N GLY A 138 3.82 17.88 3.59
CA GLY A 138 4.59 17.26 2.52
C GLY A 138 4.66 15.74 2.59
N TRP A 139 3.58 15.09 3.05
CA TRP A 139 3.47 13.64 3.00
C TRP A 139 3.45 13.18 1.56
N ARG A 140 4.10 12.05 1.28
CA ARG A 140 4.13 11.45 -0.05
C ARG A 140 3.50 10.08 0.00
N TRP A 141 2.78 9.73 -1.06
CA TRP A 141 2.32 8.38 -1.28
C TRP A 141 2.51 7.95 -2.73
N GLY A 142 2.64 6.65 -2.93
CA GLY A 142 2.82 6.06 -4.24
C GLY A 142 2.49 4.58 -4.23
N VAL A 143 2.21 4.06 -5.42
CA VAL A 143 1.89 2.65 -5.64
C VAL A 143 2.75 2.12 -6.77
N ARG A 144 3.20 0.86 -6.64
CA ARG A 144 3.77 0.08 -7.73
C ARG A 144 3.05 -1.25 -7.87
N ALA A 145 2.98 -1.75 -9.10
CA ALA A 145 2.39 -3.05 -9.42
C ALA A 145 3.49 -4.11 -9.58
N LYS A 146 3.12 -5.36 -9.29
CA LYS A 146 3.88 -6.55 -9.66
C LYS A 146 3.17 -7.25 -10.81
N VAL A 147 3.84 -7.45 -11.94
CA VAL A 147 3.28 -8.08 -13.14
C VAL A 147 4.24 -9.16 -13.62
N ASN A 148 3.73 -10.37 -13.88
CA ASN A 148 4.52 -11.53 -14.31
C ASN A 148 5.73 -11.80 -13.39
N GLY A 149 5.51 -11.78 -12.08
CA GLY A 149 6.58 -12.00 -11.10
C GLY A 149 7.54 -10.82 -10.87
N ALA A 150 7.51 -9.76 -11.69
CA ALA A 150 8.42 -8.62 -11.62
C ALA A 150 7.75 -7.37 -11.03
N TRP A 151 8.46 -6.65 -10.15
CA TRP A 151 8.00 -5.36 -9.62
C TRP A 151 8.31 -4.24 -10.62
N GLY A 152 7.30 -3.41 -10.90
CA GLY A 152 7.49 -2.15 -11.61
C GLY A 152 8.14 -1.08 -10.76
N ALA A 153 8.50 0.03 -11.41
CA ALA A 153 8.83 1.27 -10.71
C ALA A 153 7.61 1.78 -9.94
N TYR A 154 7.85 2.60 -8.91
CA TYR A 154 6.77 3.43 -8.37
C TYR A 154 6.25 4.35 -9.47
N GLY A 155 4.91 4.45 -9.58
CA GLY A 155 4.25 5.40 -10.46
C GLY A 155 4.47 6.85 -10.02
N GLU A 156 3.60 7.76 -10.50
CA GLU A 156 3.52 9.12 -9.99
C GLU A 156 3.42 9.10 -8.45
N GLN A 157 4.22 9.93 -7.78
CA GLN A 157 4.06 10.16 -6.35
C GLN A 157 3.18 11.38 -6.15
N ARG A 158 2.22 11.27 -5.23
CA ARG A 158 1.36 12.40 -4.87
C ARG A 158 1.69 12.91 -3.49
N VAL A 159 1.57 14.21 -3.34
CA VAL A 159 1.79 14.92 -2.08
C VAL A 159 0.45 15.28 -1.46
N PHE A 160 0.35 15.14 -0.14
CA PHE A 160 -0.77 15.64 0.66
C PHE A 160 -0.25 16.19 1.99
N ASP A 161 -1.11 16.94 2.65
CA ASP A 161 -0.87 17.43 4.01
C ASP A 161 -1.88 16.82 4.98
N VAL A 162 -1.61 16.93 6.26
CA VAL A 162 -2.48 16.45 7.33
C VAL A 162 -3.12 17.65 8.02
N ALA A 163 -4.42 17.57 8.31
CA ALA A 163 -5.18 18.59 9.00
C ALA A 163 -4.62 18.86 10.42
N PRO A 164 -4.93 20.02 11.03
CA PRO A 164 -4.60 20.25 12.43
C PRO A 164 -5.25 19.20 13.32
N LEU A 165 -4.73 19.06 14.54
CA LEU A 165 -5.37 18.20 15.52
C LEU A 165 -6.81 18.67 15.74
N HIS A 166 -7.74 17.71 15.74
CA HIS A 166 -9.09 18.02 16.17
C HIS A 166 -9.05 18.52 17.62
N PRO A 167 -9.83 19.57 17.96
CA PRO A 167 -9.90 20.05 19.33
C PRO A 167 -10.44 18.92 20.23
N SER A 168 -9.78 18.71 21.37
CA SER A 168 -10.32 17.82 22.39
C SER A 168 -11.57 18.46 23.02
N PRO A 169 -12.66 17.71 23.25
CA PRO A 169 -13.79 18.24 24.00
C PRO A 169 -13.30 18.70 25.37
N SER A 170 -13.71 19.91 25.75
CA SER A 170 -13.25 20.51 27.01
C SER A 170 -13.70 19.67 28.22
N ALA A 171 -13.04 19.82 29.37
CA ALA A 171 -13.46 19.14 30.60
C ALA A 171 -14.92 19.47 30.98
N LYS A 172 -15.40 20.68 30.65
CA LYS A 172 -16.80 21.10 30.85
C LYS A 172 -17.77 20.31 29.96
N GLU A 173 -17.38 20.01 28.74
CA GLU A 173 -18.17 19.24 27.77
C GLU A 173 -18.25 17.75 28.10
N LYS A 174 -17.20 17.21 28.74
CA LYS A 174 -17.20 15.84 29.28
C LYS A 174 -18.11 15.71 30.50
N ALA A 175 -18.17 16.74 31.35
CA ALA A 175 -19.04 16.76 32.54
C ALA A 175 -20.53 16.90 32.18
N ALA A 176 -20.87 17.58 31.07
CA ALA A 176 -22.25 17.77 30.62
C ALA A 176 -22.87 16.55 29.89
N ARG A 177 -22.08 15.49 29.65
CA ARG A 177 -22.52 14.25 28.99
C ARG A 177 -22.65 13.06 29.96
N LYS A 178 -22.47 13.28 31.26
CA LYS A 178 -22.74 12.31 32.32
C LYS A 178 -24.03 12.69 33.03
#